data_AF-L9X4P3-F1
#
_entry.id   AF-L9X4P3-F1
#
_cell.length_a   1.000
_cell.length_b   1.000
_cell.length_c   1.000
_cell.angle_alpha   90.00
_cell.angle_beta   90.00
_cell.angle_gamma   90.00
#
_symmetry.space_group_name_H-M   'P 1'
#
loop_
_entity.id
_entity.type
_entity.pdbx_description
1 polymer ?
#
loop_
_entity_poly.entity_id
_entity_poly.type
_entity_poly.pdbx_seq_one_letter_code
_entity_poly.pdbx_strand_id
1 'polypeptide(L)'
;MSAGDPAVPTGNGALENPLRVDCYVRPTVPTAVEDVLEAVADRLEELRADGVVDEYRIVPWPPDGPATDGNGSARDGLMDAFEDWAERRGYSLEPAFRRREVPPSPLRADGDSLERVRVPLVALALYEATDGDDRAGATLRGVVPHAERTDAGATRTHTVEEWLSAAERDGTSTDESPGAARGEQVPIPEGGR
;
A
#
# COMPACT_ATOMS: atom_id res chain seq x y z
N MET A 1 -15.34 22.59 8.63
CA MET A 1 -14.88 21.38 9.35
C MET A 1 -14.58 20.38 8.27
N SER A 2 -13.34 20.33 7.80
CA SER A 2 -12.95 19.39 6.75
C SER A 2 -12.92 18.01 7.37
N ALA A 3 -13.79 17.11 6.92
CA ALA A 3 -13.59 15.69 7.14
C ALA A 3 -12.21 15.38 6.55
N GLY A 4 -11.24 15.02 7.41
CA GLY A 4 -9.95 14.56 6.91
C GLY A 4 -10.22 13.38 6.00
N ASP A 5 -9.72 13.45 4.76
CA ASP A 5 -9.69 12.29 3.87
C ASP A 5 -9.08 11.13 4.69
N PRO A 6 -9.72 9.96 4.74
CA PRO A 6 -9.28 8.91 5.64
C PRO A 6 -7.84 8.52 5.36
N ALA A 7 -7.17 8.06 6.41
CA ALA A 7 -5.88 7.40 6.33
C ALA A 7 -5.87 6.36 5.20
N VAL A 8 -4.67 6.02 4.71
CA VAL A 8 -4.48 4.94 3.72
C VAL A 8 -5.40 3.75 4.04
N PRO A 9 -6.25 3.32 3.09
CA PRO A 9 -7.24 2.28 3.37
C PRO A 9 -6.54 1.00 3.77
N THR A 10 -7.05 0.35 4.81
CA THR A 10 -6.54 -0.91 5.36
C THR A 10 -7.33 -2.13 4.86
N GLY A 11 -8.43 -1.91 4.14
CA GLY A 11 -9.22 -2.97 3.53
C GLY A 11 -10.44 -2.45 2.77
N ASN A 12 -11.22 -3.36 2.20
CA ASN A 12 -12.45 -3.08 1.46
C ASN A 12 -13.53 -2.34 2.27
N GLY A 13 -13.57 -2.53 3.59
CA GLY A 13 -14.65 -2.01 4.44
C GLY A 13 -14.82 -0.49 4.45
N ALA A 14 -13.78 0.25 4.05
CA ALA A 14 -13.78 1.72 4.00
C ALA A 14 -13.98 2.29 2.58
N LEU A 15 -14.10 1.44 1.56
CA LEU A 15 -14.10 1.85 0.15
C LEU A 15 -15.44 1.56 -0.52
N GLU A 16 -15.75 2.32 -1.57
CA GLU A 16 -16.95 2.11 -2.38
C GLU A 16 -16.75 0.96 -3.37
N ASN A 17 -15.51 0.74 -3.81
CA ASN A 17 -15.12 -0.33 -4.70
C ASN A 17 -13.99 -1.20 -4.12
N PRO A 18 -13.78 -2.42 -4.67
CA PRO A 18 -12.77 -3.34 -4.17
C PRO A 18 -11.34 -2.78 -4.24
N LEU A 19 -10.57 -3.06 -3.19
CA LEU A 19 -9.19 -2.65 -2.99
C LEU A 19 -8.24 -3.61 -3.69
N ARG A 20 -7.38 -3.06 -4.54
CA ARG A 20 -6.31 -3.77 -5.22
C ARG A 20 -4.96 -3.25 -4.75
N VAL A 21 -4.00 -4.15 -4.57
CA VAL A 21 -2.67 -3.80 -4.05
C VAL A 21 -1.57 -4.19 -5.03
N ASP A 22 -0.78 -3.23 -5.49
CA ASP A 22 0.45 -3.50 -6.23
C ASP A 22 1.65 -3.37 -5.27
N CYS A 23 2.32 -4.49 -5.02
CA CYS A 23 3.52 -4.62 -4.21
C CYS A 23 4.76 -4.50 -5.10
N TYR A 24 5.40 -3.34 -5.07
CA TYR A 24 6.63 -3.06 -5.81
C TYR A 24 7.86 -3.53 -5.06
N VAL A 25 8.59 -4.48 -5.64
CA VAL A 25 9.83 -5.05 -5.08
C VAL A 25 11.04 -4.63 -5.90
N ARG A 26 12.17 -4.37 -5.26
CA ARG A 26 13.41 -4.16 -6.01
C ARG A 26 13.82 -5.46 -6.70
N PRO A 27 14.22 -5.42 -7.98
CA PRO A 27 14.61 -6.63 -8.71
C PRO A 27 15.95 -7.23 -8.24
N THR A 28 16.76 -6.48 -7.49
CA THR A 28 18.05 -6.93 -6.96
C THR A 28 18.01 -6.80 -5.45
N VAL A 29 17.71 -7.91 -4.77
CA VAL A 29 17.70 -7.99 -3.31
C VAL A 29 18.77 -8.97 -2.85
N PRO A 30 19.46 -8.69 -1.72
CA PRO A 30 20.28 -9.69 -1.07
C PRO A 30 19.42 -10.87 -0.62
N THR A 31 19.95 -12.10 -0.68
CA THR A 31 19.25 -13.31 -0.23
C THR A 31 18.74 -13.22 1.20
N ALA A 32 19.45 -12.49 2.07
CA ALA A 32 19.03 -12.23 3.45
C ALA A 32 17.70 -11.47 3.59
N VAL A 33 17.10 -10.99 2.48
CA VAL A 33 15.82 -10.28 2.48
C VAL A 33 14.76 -10.98 1.63
N GLU A 34 15.08 -12.15 1.05
CA GLU A 34 14.10 -12.98 0.33
C GLU A 34 13.00 -13.48 1.27
N ASP A 35 13.37 -13.93 2.48
CA ASP A 35 12.41 -14.38 3.51
C ASP A 35 11.41 -13.26 3.90
N VAL A 36 11.87 -12.00 3.90
CA VAL A 36 11.00 -10.84 4.20
C VAL A 36 10.02 -10.59 3.06
N LEU A 37 10.44 -10.78 1.81
CA LEU A 37 9.55 -10.65 0.66
C LEU A 37 8.52 -11.77 0.61
N GLU A 38 8.93 -12.99 0.93
CA GLU A 38 8.03 -14.16 1.05
C GLU A 38 6.99 -13.91 2.14
N ALA A 39 7.41 -13.46 3.33
CA ALA A 39 6.48 -13.13 4.41
C ALA A 39 5.48 -12.01 4.03
N VAL A 40 5.91 -11.00 3.26
CA VAL A 40 4.99 -9.97 2.74
C VAL A 40 4.00 -10.56 1.73
N ALA A 41 4.47 -11.45 0.85
CA ALA A 41 3.62 -12.11 -0.14
C ALA A 41 2.56 -12.99 0.52
N ASP A 42 2.96 -13.82 1.49
CA ASP A 42 2.06 -14.71 2.22
C ASP A 42 0.96 -13.93 2.93
N ARG A 43 1.33 -12.85 3.63
CA ARG A 43 0.36 -11.98 4.31
C ARG A 43 -0.62 -11.31 3.34
N LEU A 44 -0.16 -10.91 2.15
CA LEU A 44 -1.06 -10.37 1.12
C LEU A 44 -2.02 -11.43 0.56
N GLU A 45 -1.58 -12.69 0.44
CA GLU A 45 -2.46 -13.79 0.05
C GLU A 45 -3.52 -14.07 1.13
N GLU A 46 -3.14 -14.06 2.40
CA GLU A 46 -4.09 -14.23 3.52
C GLU A 46 -5.15 -13.11 3.50
N LEU A 47 -4.72 -11.84 3.37
CA LEU A 47 -5.65 -10.70 3.26
C LEU A 47 -6.59 -10.83 2.06
N ARG A 48 -6.13 -11.42 0.96
CA ARG A 48 -6.97 -11.69 -0.21
C ARG A 48 -7.95 -12.82 0.07
N ALA A 49 -7.50 -13.90 0.69
CA ALA A 49 -8.32 -15.05 1.03
C ALA A 49 -9.45 -14.66 2.01
N ASP A 50 -9.16 -13.74 2.93
CA ASP A 50 -10.12 -13.18 3.89
C ASP A 50 -11.03 -12.10 3.27
N GLY A 51 -10.83 -11.73 2.00
CA GLY A 51 -11.63 -10.72 1.30
C GLY A 51 -11.38 -9.28 1.78
N VAL A 52 -10.29 -9.04 2.51
CA VAL A 52 -9.86 -7.70 2.92
C VAL A 52 -9.35 -6.91 1.72
N VAL A 53 -8.65 -7.59 0.81
CA VAL A 53 -8.25 -7.08 -0.50
C VAL A 53 -8.84 -7.98 -1.60
N ASP A 54 -9.18 -7.40 -2.74
CA ASP A 54 -9.74 -8.13 -3.89
C ASP A 54 -8.65 -8.89 -4.66
N GLU A 55 -7.56 -8.18 -4.93
CA GLU A 55 -6.44 -8.68 -5.72
C GLU A 55 -5.15 -8.01 -5.26
N TYR A 56 -4.04 -8.76 -5.30
CA TYR A 56 -2.72 -8.19 -5.18
C TYR A 56 -1.79 -8.67 -6.31
N ARG A 57 -0.77 -7.88 -6.61
CA ARG A 57 0.29 -8.24 -7.54
C ARG A 57 1.65 -7.89 -6.95
N ILE A 58 2.62 -8.77 -7.13
CA ILE A 58 4.02 -8.48 -6.83
C ILE A 58 4.72 -8.14 -8.14
N VAL A 59 5.21 -6.91 -8.25
CA VAL A 59 5.80 -6.38 -9.48
C VAL A 59 7.19 -5.80 -9.20
N PRO A 60 8.18 -6.02 -10.08
CA PRO A 60 9.46 -5.37 -9.93
C PRO A 60 9.32 -3.88 -10.19
N TRP A 61 10.07 -3.05 -9.45
CA TRP A 61 10.19 -1.63 -9.76
C TRP A 61 10.61 -1.43 -11.22
N PRO A 62 9.93 -0.55 -11.99
CA PRO A 62 10.34 -0.22 -13.35
C PRO A 62 11.80 0.25 -13.37
N PRO A 63 12.60 -0.08 -14.38
CA PRO A 63 14.03 0.22 -14.38
C PRO A 63 14.31 1.73 -14.27
N ASP A 64 15.43 2.05 -13.62
CA ASP A 64 15.98 3.41 -13.60
C ASP A 64 16.66 3.65 -14.96
N GLY A 65 16.11 4.53 -15.81
CA GLY A 65 16.66 4.69 -17.15
C GLY A 65 16.14 5.94 -17.86
N PRO A 66 16.89 6.45 -18.86
CA PRO A 66 16.43 7.57 -19.67
C PRO A 66 15.14 7.18 -20.40
N ALA A 67 14.23 8.14 -20.50
CA ALA A 67 13.12 8.07 -21.45
C ALA A 67 13.64 7.75 -22.85
N THR A 68 13.20 6.64 -23.45
CA THR A 68 13.57 6.28 -24.82
C THR A 68 12.97 7.28 -25.83
N ASP A 69 11.84 7.91 -25.50
CA ASP A 69 11.00 8.66 -26.45
C ASP A 69 10.60 10.07 -25.97
N GLY A 70 11.34 10.68 -25.03
CA GLY A 70 11.06 12.04 -24.52
C GLY A 70 9.86 12.16 -23.58
N ASN A 71 9.05 11.12 -23.45
CA ASN A 71 8.09 10.94 -22.37
C ASN A 71 8.84 10.26 -21.20
N GLY A 72 8.83 10.85 -19.99
CA GLY A 72 9.58 10.38 -18.81
C GLY A 72 9.57 8.86 -18.61
N SER A 73 10.57 8.32 -17.90
CA SER A 73 10.64 6.86 -17.73
C SER A 73 9.38 6.31 -17.05
N ALA A 74 9.06 5.02 -17.25
CA ALA A 74 7.92 4.40 -16.57
C ALA A 74 8.02 4.52 -15.03
N ARG A 75 9.24 4.64 -14.49
CA ARG A 75 9.46 4.94 -13.07
C ARG A 75 9.08 6.38 -12.73
N ASP A 76 9.43 7.35 -13.57
CA ASP A 76 9.13 8.77 -13.31
C ASP A 76 7.61 9.00 -13.30
N GLY A 77 6.89 8.48 -14.30
CA GLY A 77 5.42 8.60 -14.33
C GLY A 77 4.74 7.94 -13.13
N LEU A 78 5.26 6.80 -12.66
CA LEU A 78 4.77 6.16 -11.44
C LEU A 78 5.06 7.00 -10.18
N MET A 79 6.25 7.58 -10.11
CA MET A 79 6.65 8.44 -9.00
C MET A 79 5.85 9.74 -8.95
N ASP A 80 5.58 10.36 -10.09
CA ASP A 80 4.74 11.55 -10.19
C ASP A 80 3.32 11.25 -9.69
N ALA A 81 2.76 10.08 -10.02
CA ALA A 81 1.45 9.66 -9.49
C ALA A 81 1.46 9.47 -7.97
N PHE A 82 2.54 8.90 -7.42
CA PHE A 82 2.65 8.68 -5.97
C PHE A 82 2.83 9.98 -5.20
N GLU A 83 3.59 10.92 -5.77
CA GLU A 83 3.80 12.22 -5.15
C GLU A 83 2.57 13.12 -5.25
N ASP A 84 1.87 13.11 -6.38
CA ASP A 84 0.58 13.78 -6.51
C ASP A 84 -0.44 13.23 -5.48
N TRP A 85 -0.43 11.91 -5.25
CA TRP A 85 -1.22 11.33 -4.16
C TRP A 85 -0.80 11.85 -2.78
N ALA A 86 0.51 11.89 -2.51
CA ALA A 86 1.04 12.32 -1.21
C ALA A 86 0.75 13.80 -0.95
N GLU A 87 1.00 14.66 -1.94
CA GLU A 87 0.79 16.11 -1.85
C GLU A 87 -0.68 16.45 -1.62
N ARG A 88 -1.60 15.84 -2.38
CA ARG A 88 -3.06 16.04 -2.20
C ARG A 88 -3.53 15.68 -0.79
N ARG A 89 -2.83 14.77 -0.11
CA ARG A 89 -3.17 14.30 1.25
C ARG A 89 -2.31 14.91 2.35
N GLY A 90 -1.35 15.77 2.01
CA GLY A 90 -0.41 16.35 2.98
C GLY A 90 0.61 15.34 3.54
N TYR A 91 0.80 14.22 2.86
CA TYR A 91 1.85 13.24 3.15
C TYR A 91 3.13 13.56 2.37
N SER A 92 4.22 12.93 2.77
CA SER A 92 5.49 12.92 2.06
C SER A 92 5.92 11.49 1.79
N LEU A 93 6.54 11.23 0.64
CA LEU A 93 7.17 9.94 0.37
C LEU A 93 8.60 9.87 0.91
N GLU A 94 9.17 11.00 1.33
CA GLU A 94 10.46 11.02 2.01
C GLU A 94 10.30 10.52 3.45
N PRO A 95 11.27 9.75 3.97
CA PRO A 95 12.61 9.49 3.41
C PRO A 95 12.71 8.24 2.53
N ALA A 96 11.62 7.48 2.35
CA ALA A 96 11.67 6.17 1.72
C ALA A 96 11.89 6.25 0.21
N PHE A 97 11.25 7.23 -0.43
CA PHE A 97 11.46 7.61 -1.80
C PHE A 97 12.32 8.88 -1.83
N ARG A 98 13.44 8.86 -2.54
CA ARG A 98 14.30 10.04 -2.65
C ARG A 98 14.69 10.31 -4.08
N ARG A 99 14.32 11.49 -4.59
CA ARG A 99 14.95 12.05 -5.79
C ARG A 99 16.38 12.47 -5.46
N ARG A 100 17.32 12.01 -6.27
CA ARG A 100 18.71 12.41 -6.18
C ARG A 100 19.16 12.86 -7.56
N GLU A 101 19.58 14.10 -7.66
CA GLU A 101 20.36 14.56 -8.79
C GLU A 101 21.68 13.78 -8.81
N VAL A 102 21.89 13.01 -9.87
CA VAL A 102 23.16 12.33 -10.06
C VAL A 102 23.98 13.16 -11.04
N PRO A 103 25.17 13.63 -10.61
CA PRO A 103 26.02 14.40 -11.49
C PRO A 103 26.36 13.59 -12.75
N PRO A 104 26.57 14.28 -13.88
CA PRO A 104 26.84 13.63 -15.14
C PRO A 104 28.09 12.76 -15.02
N SER A 105 27.98 11.52 -15.49
CA SER A 105 29.09 10.58 -15.45
C SER A 105 30.11 10.98 -16.53
N PRO A 106 31.42 11.05 -16.23
CA PRO A 106 32.45 11.32 -17.24
C PRO A 106 32.56 10.22 -18.32
N LEU A 107 31.88 9.09 -18.13
CA LEU A 107 31.76 7.99 -19.11
C LEU A 107 30.58 8.16 -20.07
N ARG A 108 29.74 9.18 -19.88
CA ARG A 108 28.62 9.53 -20.78
C ARG A 108 29.00 10.82 -21.50
N ALA A 109 29.31 10.72 -22.79
CA ALA A 109 29.85 11.82 -23.60
C ALA A 109 28.86 13.00 -23.77
N ASP A 110 27.58 12.73 -23.57
CA ASP A 110 26.48 13.69 -23.53
C ASP A 110 25.79 13.48 -22.18
N GLY A 111 25.73 14.48 -21.31
CA GLY A 111 25.14 14.26 -20.00
C GLY A 111 24.79 15.54 -19.28
N ASP A 112 23.55 15.97 -19.43
CA ASP A 112 22.86 16.72 -18.38
C ASP A 112 22.81 15.87 -17.09
N SER A 113 22.67 16.55 -15.94
CA SER A 113 22.38 15.89 -14.67
C SER A 113 21.13 15.02 -14.81
N LEU A 114 21.22 13.74 -14.41
CA LEU A 114 20.06 12.84 -14.41
C LEU A 114 19.49 12.80 -13.01
N GLU A 115 18.24 13.23 -12.87
CA GLU A 115 17.48 12.96 -11.66
C GLU A 115 17.19 11.46 -11.60
N ARG A 116 17.55 10.82 -10.49
CA ARG A 116 17.28 9.40 -10.25
C ARG A 116 16.48 9.22 -8.98
N VAL A 117 15.43 8.39 -9.06
CA VAL A 117 14.60 8.09 -7.89
C VAL A 117 15.11 6.84 -7.19
N ARG A 118 15.55 7.02 -5.94
CA ARG A 118 15.81 5.91 -5.03
C ARG A 118 14.48 5.43 -4.45
N VAL A 119 14.03 4.27 -4.91
CA VAL A 119 12.86 3.55 -4.39
C VAL A 119 13.22 2.65 -3.19
N PRO A 120 12.28 2.39 -2.27
CA PRO A 120 12.45 1.44 -1.16
C PRO A 120 12.60 0.00 -1.66
N LEU A 121 12.89 -0.92 -0.74
CA LEU A 121 12.95 -2.35 -1.05
C LEU A 121 11.58 -2.91 -1.44
N VAL A 122 10.57 -2.53 -0.67
CA VAL A 122 9.16 -2.88 -0.84
C VAL A 122 8.34 -1.60 -0.73
N ALA A 123 7.37 -1.42 -1.61
CA ALA A 123 6.31 -0.44 -1.45
C ALA A 123 4.97 -1.05 -1.88
N LEU A 124 3.89 -0.61 -1.25
CA LEU A 124 2.52 -0.95 -1.63
C LEU A 124 1.86 0.28 -2.24
N ALA A 125 1.26 0.12 -3.40
CA ALA A 125 0.31 1.07 -3.96
C ALA A 125 -1.08 0.47 -3.91
N LEU A 126 -2.02 1.23 -3.35
CA LEU A 126 -3.37 0.81 -3.06
C LEU A 126 -4.31 1.51 -4.01
N TYR A 127 -5.02 0.73 -4.80
CA TYR A 127 -5.93 1.23 -5.82
C TYR A 127 -7.34 0.80 -5.50
N GLU A 128 -8.26 1.72 -5.64
CA GLU A 128 -9.66 1.39 -5.70
C GLU A 128 -10.01 1.04 -7.14
N ALA A 129 -10.57 -0.16 -7.34
CA ALA A 129 -11.01 -0.61 -8.65
C ALA A 129 -12.11 0.31 -9.19
N THR A 130 -12.02 0.69 -10.45
CA THR A 130 -13.13 1.31 -11.17
C THR A 130 -13.99 0.24 -11.83
N ASP A 131 -15.25 0.54 -12.16
CA ASP A 131 -16.12 -0.36 -12.93
C ASP A 131 -15.42 -0.87 -14.19
N GLY A 132 -14.93 -2.12 -14.15
CA GLY A 132 -14.17 -2.75 -15.22
C GLY A 132 -12.90 -3.49 -14.73
N ASP A 133 -12.34 -4.34 -15.58
CA ASP A 133 -11.10 -5.07 -15.25
C ASP A 133 -9.84 -4.19 -15.42
N ASP A 134 -9.98 -3.00 -16.01
CA ASP A 134 -8.87 -2.14 -16.39
C ASP A 134 -8.20 -1.47 -15.18
N ARG A 135 -6.98 -1.91 -14.86
CA ARG A 135 -6.14 -1.27 -13.84
C ARG A 135 -5.64 0.12 -14.23
N ALA A 136 -5.61 0.46 -15.53
CA ALA A 136 -5.18 1.79 -15.97
C ALA A 136 -6.15 2.90 -15.55
N GLY A 137 -7.40 2.55 -15.23
CA GLY A 137 -8.41 3.47 -14.70
C GLY A 137 -8.52 3.51 -13.17
N ALA A 138 -7.79 2.65 -12.45
CA ALA A 138 -7.95 2.50 -11.02
C ALA A 138 -7.46 3.74 -10.25
N THR A 139 -8.19 4.14 -9.22
CA THR A 139 -7.88 5.36 -8.46
C THR A 139 -6.89 5.04 -7.35
N LEU A 140 -5.73 5.71 -7.35
CA LEU A 140 -4.74 5.58 -6.28
C LEU A 140 -5.29 6.15 -4.96
N ARG A 141 -5.47 5.27 -3.97
CA ARG A 141 -5.96 5.59 -2.63
C ARG A 141 -4.86 5.63 -1.58
N GLY A 142 -3.75 4.93 -1.78
CA GLY A 142 -2.68 4.88 -0.81
C GLY A 142 -1.33 4.51 -1.39
N VAL A 143 -0.25 5.04 -0.79
CA VAL A 143 1.12 4.57 -1.02
C VAL A 143 1.78 4.33 0.34
N VAL A 144 2.45 3.18 0.48
CA VAL A 144 3.21 2.81 1.67
C VAL A 144 4.59 2.34 1.23
N PRO A 145 5.70 2.78 1.84
CA PRO A 145 5.77 3.69 2.98
C PRO A 145 5.48 5.15 2.62
N HIS A 146 4.88 5.88 3.56
CA HIS A 146 4.72 7.33 3.48
C HIS A 146 4.97 7.95 4.85
N ALA A 147 5.15 9.25 4.88
CA ALA A 147 5.40 10.01 6.07
C ALA A 147 4.34 11.09 6.24
N GLU A 148 3.84 11.24 7.46
CA GLU A 148 2.92 12.30 7.84
C GLU A 148 3.61 13.30 8.75
N ARG A 149 3.23 14.57 8.62
CA ARG A 149 3.61 15.58 9.60
C ARG A 149 2.61 15.54 10.74
N THR A 150 3.09 15.25 11.94
CA THR A 150 2.29 15.32 13.16
C THR A 150 2.13 16.76 13.63
N ASP A 151 1.09 17.02 14.42
CA ASP A 151 0.83 18.34 15.02
C ASP A 151 2.00 18.84 15.89
N ALA A 152 2.80 17.92 16.44
CA ALA A 152 4.00 18.22 17.22
C ALA A 152 5.19 18.64 16.36
N GLY A 153 5.03 18.76 15.04
CA GLY A 153 6.09 19.08 14.08
C GLY A 153 7.05 17.93 13.79
N ALA A 154 6.83 16.76 14.40
CA ALA A 154 7.58 15.55 14.10
C ALA A 154 7.04 14.87 12.84
N THR A 155 7.91 14.21 12.09
CA THR A 155 7.51 13.36 10.96
C THR A 155 7.37 11.92 11.44
N ARG A 156 6.20 11.32 11.22
CA ARG A 156 5.98 9.89 11.47
C ARG A 156 5.96 9.15 10.14
N THR A 157 6.77 8.10 10.03
CA THR A 157 6.77 7.21 8.85
C THR A 157 5.85 6.03 9.12
N HIS A 158 4.92 5.78 8.20
CA HIS A 158 4.10 4.58 8.14
C HIS A 158 4.76 3.58 7.19
N THR A 159 4.94 2.36 7.67
CA THR A 159 5.68 1.29 6.98
C THR A 159 4.76 0.22 6.39
N VAL A 160 5.30 -0.60 5.50
CA VAL A 160 4.58 -1.74 4.89
C VAL A 160 4.09 -2.72 5.96
N GLU A 161 4.92 -3.00 6.97
CA GLU A 161 4.53 -3.86 8.09
C GLU A 161 3.39 -3.27 8.92
N GLU A 162 3.44 -1.97 9.22
CA GLU A 162 2.36 -1.31 9.96
C GLU A 162 1.03 -1.40 9.20
N TRP A 163 1.07 -1.21 7.87
CA TRP A 163 -0.11 -1.35 7.03
C TRP A 163 -0.65 -2.79 7.02
N LEU A 164 0.21 -3.79 6.78
CA LEU A 164 -0.19 -5.20 6.77
C LEU A 164 -0.84 -5.59 8.11
N SER A 165 -0.24 -5.19 9.23
CA SER A 165 -0.80 -5.47 10.54
C SER A 165 -2.11 -4.72 10.82
N ALA A 166 -2.34 -3.57 10.21
CA ALA A 166 -3.63 -2.89 10.32
C ALA A 166 -4.71 -3.61 9.49
N ALA A 167 -4.38 -3.99 8.25
CA ALA A 167 -5.28 -4.73 7.37
C ALA A 167 -5.72 -6.09 7.95
N GLU A 168 -4.80 -6.81 8.60
CA GLU A 168 -5.10 -8.08 9.27
C GLU A 168 -6.14 -7.91 10.39
N ARG A 169 -6.06 -6.82 11.15
CA ARG A 169 -7.02 -6.54 12.22
C ARG A 169 -8.41 -6.25 11.67
N ASP A 170 -8.50 -5.60 10.52
CA ASP A 170 -9.76 -5.33 9.84
C ASP A 170 -10.39 -6.63 9.30
N GLY A 171 -9.58 -7.55 8.77
CA GLY A 171 -10.03 -8.89 8.38
C GLY A 171 -10.60 -9.67 9.56
N THR A 172 -9.88 -9.71 10.69
CA THR A 172 -10.34 -10.43 11.89
C THR A 172 -11.61 -9.83 12.52
N SER A 173 -11.88 -8.54 12.31
CA SER A 173 -13.06 -7.88 12.88
C SER A 173 -14.36 -8.26 12.15
N THR A 174 -14.27 -8.79 10.94
CA THR A 174 -15.43 -9.20 10.13
C THR A 174 -15.92 -10.61 10.51
N ASP A 175 -15.10 -11.43 11.15
CA ASP A 175 -15.43 -12.81 11.57
C ASP A 175 -16.14 -12.88 12.94
N GLU A 176 -16.18 -11.78 13.71
CA GLU A 176 -16.81 -11.74 15.04
C GLU A 176 -18.30 -11.32 14.95
N SER A 177 -19.10 -12.12 14.23
CA SER A 177 -20.56 -12.19 14.46
C SER A 177 -21.04 -13.63 14.57
N PRO A 178 -20.85 -14.29 15.73
CA PRO A 178 -21.61 -15.47 16.06
C PRO A 178 -23.01 -15.05 16.51
N GLY A 179 -24.00 -15.51 15.77
CA GLY A 179 -25.41 -15.20 15.96
C GLY A 179 -25.95 -15.50 17.35
N ALA A 180 -27.02 -14.79 17.66
CA ALA A 180 -27.90 -15.03 18.78
C ALA A 180 -28.31 -16.51 18.87
N ALA A 181 -27.84 -17.21 19.91
CA ALA A 181 -28.55 -18.34 20.49
C ALA A 181 -29.01 -17.93 21.89
N ARG A 182 -30.16 -17.24 21.95
CA ARG A 182 -31.00 -17.21 23.14
C ARG A 182 -31.47 -18.64 23.41
N GLY A 183 -30.67 -19.40 24.15
CA GLY A 183 -31.14 -20.57 24.87
C GLY A 183 -32.00 -20.10 26.04
N GLU A 184 -33.28 -19.88 25.78
CA GLU A 184 -34.28 -19.66 26.82
C GLU A 184 -34.42 -20.95 27.63
N GLN A 185 -33.62 -21.08 28.69
CA GLN A 185 -33.81 -22.11 29.69
C GLN A 185 -35.06 -21.74 30.50
N VAL A 186 -36.19 -22.36 30.15
CA VAL A 186 -37.37 -22.40 31.02
C VAL A 186 -37.03 -23.33 32.19
N PRO A 187 -36.97 -22.85 33.45
CA PRO A 187 -36.87 -23.75 34.59
C PRO A 187 -38.21 -24.45 34.77
N ILE A 188 -38.21 -25.79 34.66
CA ILE A 188 -39.33 -26.62 35.08
C ILE A 188 -39.31 -26.66 36.61
N PRO A 189 -40.34 -26.16 37.32
CA PRO A 189 -40.39 -26.30 38.77
C PRO A 189 -40.71 -27.74 39.16
N GLU A 190 -39.89 -28.28 40.05
CA GLU A 190 -40.17 -29.50 40.81
C GLU A 190 -41.45 -29.35 41.65
N GLY A 191 -42.31 -30.36 41.55
CA GLY A 191 -43.41 -30.64 42.50
C GLY A 191 -44.01 -32.00 42.11
N GLY A 192 -44.04 -33.03 42.95
CA GLY A 192 -44.04 -33.06 44.40
C GLY A 192 -45.41 -33.55 44.89
N ARG A 193 -45.64 -34.88 44.76
CA ARG A 193 -46.42 -35.80 45.62
C ARG A 193 -47.13 -36.89 44.83
#